data_AF-A0A8T0TEL0-F1
#
_entry.id   AF-A0A8T0TEL0-F1
#
_cell.length_a   1.000
_cell.length_b   1.000
_cell.length_c   1.000
_cell.angle_alpha   90.00
_cell.angle_beta   90.00
_cell.angle_gamma   90.00
#
_symmetry.space_group_name_H-M   'P 1'
#
loop_
_entity.id
_entity.type
_entity.pdbx_description
1 polymer ?
#
loop_
_entity_poly.entity_id
_entity_poly.type
_entity_poly.pdbx_seq_one_letter_code
_entity_poly.pdbx_strand_id
1 'polypeptide(L)'
;MTSMAALLALFLLAASAMSGGVQAQPLVPAVISFGDSTVDVGNNNYLPRAVFKANYAPYGQSFARHEPTGRFSDGKIVTDITADTLGFESYAPPYLSPQASGKNLLVGANFASAASSYHDDTAAMYDAITLTQQLEYYKEYQSKLAAVAGRAAARSILSGALYVVSTGTGDFLQNYYHNASLSRRYDVARYCGLLIGIFSDFADKLYKLGARRIGVTSMPPLGCLPASIRLYGEGHGGCVARLNRDAETFNRKLNATVEALKGRHADLKIAIFDIYTPLRKLADAPVEQGFANARGTCCRTGKAKTRVYLCNPTTAGTCRNASSYVFFDGVHPSEAANVFMAESMVEAGIELVT
;
A
#
# COMPACT_ATOMS: atom_id res chain seq x y z
N MET A 1 -34.47 2.33 22.73
CA MET A 1 -34.01 1.92 21.38
C MET A 1 -34.69 2.68 20.23
N THR A 2 -35.72 3.51 20.47
CA THR A 2 -36.45 4.27 19.44
C THR A 2 -35.88 5.65 19.11
N SER A 3 -34.97 6.19 19.94
CA SER A 3 -34.44 7.56 19.77
C SER A 3 -33.27 7.64 18.77
N MET A 4 -32.41 6.62 18.69
CA MET A 4 -31.25 6.62 17.78
C MET A 4 -31.65 6.40 16.31
N ALA A 5 -32.64 5.55 16.06
CA ALA A 5 -33.19 5.33 14.73
C ALA A 5 -33.91 6.58 14.19
N ALA A 6 -34.58 7.34 15.07
CA ALA A 6 -35.21 8.61 14.72
C ALA A 6 -34.16 9.68 14.38
N LEU A 7 -33.05 9.75 15.14
CA LEU A 7 -31.94 10.64 14.84
C LEU A 7 -31.26 10.31 13.51
N LEU A 8 -31.06 9.02 13.21
CA LEU A 8 -30.50 8.57 11.93
C LEU A 8 -31.43 8.90 10.76
N ALA A 9 -32.73 8.71 10.92
CA ALA A 9 -33.73 9.04 9.91
C ALA A 9 -33.83 10.55 9.66
N LEU A 10 -33.74 11.38 10.71
CA LEU A 10 -33.68 12.84 10.56
C LEU A 10 -32.39 13.30 9.87
N PHE A 11 -31.26 12.64 10.12
CA PHE A 11 -29.98 12.94 9.45
C PHE A 11 -30.05 12.62 7.95
N LEU A 12 -30.65 11.49 7.58
CA LEU A 12 -30.84 11.07 6.19
C LEU A 12 -31.84 11.98 5.45
N LEU A 13 -32.91 12.43 6.12
CA LEU A 13 -33.87 13.38 5.56
C LEU A 13 -33.28 14.78 5.38
N ALA A 14 -32.43 15.24 6.30
CA ALA A 14 -31.70 16.50 6.15
C ALA A 14 -30.68 16.46 5.00
N ALA A 15 -30.01 15.32 4.80
CA ALA A 15 -29.10 15.10 3.67
C ALA A 15 -29.84 15.09 2.31
N SER A 16 -31.11 14.67 2.29
CA SER A 16 -31.95 14.60 1.09
C SER A 16 -32.54 15.96 0.69
N ALA A 17 -32.64 16.91 1.63
CA ALA A 17 -33.20 18.24 1.40
C ALA A 17 -32.17 19.29 0.93
N MET A 18 -30.88 18.93 0.89
CA MET A 18 -29.80 19.76 0.36
C MET A 18 -29.42 19.34 -1.06
N SER A 19 -30.42 19.21 -1.93
CA SER A 19 -30.23 19.06 -3.39
C SER A 19 -29.94 20.43 -4.05
N GLY A 20 -28.95 21.13 -3.52
CA GLY A 20 -28.09 22.02 -4.29
C GLY A 20 -26.83 21.23 -4.62
N GLY A 21 -26.39 21.20 -5.88
CA GLY A 21 -25.21 20.46 -6.35
C GLY A 21 -23.89 20.93 -5.74
N VAL A 22 -23.72 20.78 -4.43
CA VAL A 22 -22.43 20.85 -3.74
C VAL A 22 -21.81 19.47 -3.89
N GLN A 23 -20.98 19.33 -4.92
CA GLN A 23 -20.08 18.19 -5.06
C GLN A 23 -19.28 18.08 -3.76
N ALA A 24 -19.47 17.00 -3.00
CA ALA A 24 -18.80 16.82 -1.72
C ALA A 24 -17.29 16.87 -1.98
N GLN A 25 -16.59 17.85 -1.39
CA GLN A 25 -15.15 17.95 -1.57
C GLN A 25 -14.47 16.79 -0.86
N PRO A 26 -13.34 16.29 -1.39
CA PRO A 26 -12.58 15.27 -0.71
C PRO A 26 -12.17 15.71 0.70
N LEU A 27 -12.13 14.77 1.65
CA LEU A 27 -11.79 15.04 3.06
C LEU A 27 -10.37 15.59 3.26
N VAL A 28 -9.49 15.36 2.29
CA VAL A 28 -8.13 15.92 2.21
C VAL A 28 -7.89 16.44 0.79
N PRO A 29 -7.06 17.47 0.59
CA PRO A 29 -6.86 18.05 -0.74
C PRO A 29 -6.13 17.13 -1.72
N ALA A 30 -5.30 16.20 -1.22
CA ALA A 30 -4.51 15.29 -2.05
C ALA A 30 -4.14 14.00 -1.29
N VAL A 31 -3.90 12.93 -2.04
CA VAL A 31 -3.29 11.69 -1.54
C VAL A 31 -1.92 11.51 -2.19
N ILE A 32 -0.88 11.39 -1.38
CA ILE A 32 0.50 11.29 -1.84
C ILE A 32 1.10 9.99 -1.32
N SER A 33 1.51 9.10 -2.23
CA SER A 33 1.87 7.73 -1.86
C SER A 33 3.33 7.39 -2.16
N PHE A 34 3.97 6.66 -1.24
CA PHE A 34 5.33 6.15 -1.33
C PHE A 34 5.36 4.67 -0.94
N GLY A 35 6.24 3.91 -1.57
CA GLY A 35 6.50 2.55 -1.17
C GLY A 35 6.62 1.56 -2.32
N ASP A 36 6.09 0.35 -2.10
CA ASP A 36 6.29 -0.81 -2.97
C ASP A 36 5.08 -1.15 -3.85
N SER A 37 5.02 -2.38 -4.35
CA SER A 37 3.96 -2.87 -5.23
C SER A 37 2.57 -2.89 -4.59
N THR A 38 2.47 -2.85 -3.26
CA THR A 38 1.18 -2.78 -2.55
C THR A 38 0.46 -1.46 -2.79
N VAL A 39 1.21 -0.42 -3.18
CA VAL A 39 0.70 0.92 -3.45
C VAL A 39 1.13 1.47 -4.81
N ASP A 40 1.81 0.68 -5.66
CA ASP A 40 2.20 1.08 -7.02
C ASP A 40 0.98 1.08 -7.96
N VAL A 41 0.74 2.21 -8.61
CA VAL A 41 -0.35 2.41 -9.58
C VAL A 41 0.12 2.38 -11.04
N GLY A 42 1.39 2.06 -11.28
CA GLY A 42 1.96 1.85 -12.61
C GLY A 42 3.27 2.57 -12.91
N ASN A 43 4.03 3.03 -11.91
CA ASN A 43 5.33 3.66 -12.16
C ASN A 43 6.30 2.70 -12.86
N ASN A 44 6.28 1.41 -12.49
CA ASN A 44 7.14 0.39 -13.08
C ASN A 44 6.91 0.18 -14.59
N ASN A 45 5.77 0.63 -15.14
CA ASN A 45 5.49 0.56 -16.58
C ASN A 45 6.43 1.47 -17.38
N TYR A 46 6.95 2.52 -16.75
CA TYR A 46 7.84 3.51 -17.35
C TYR A 46 9.33 3.22 -17.10
N LEU A 47 9.64 2.08 -16.49
CA LEU A 47 11.00 1.62 -16.21
C LEU A 47 11.33 0.44 -17.13
N PRO A 48 12.13 0.61 -18.20
CA PRO A 48 12.38 -0.45 -19.17
C PRO A 48 12.96 -1.72 -18.54
N ARG A 49 13.88 -1.56 -17.57
CA ARG A 49 14.59 -2.66 -16.92
C ARG A 49 13.94 -3.21 -15.66
N ALA A 50 12.90 -2.56 -15.12
CA ALA A 50 12.26 -3.02 -13.90
C ALA A 50 11.78 -4.47 -14.03
N VAL A 51 12.20 -5.31 -13.09
CA VAL A 51 11.93 -6.75 -13.12
C VAL A 51 10.46 -7.05 -12.89
N PHE A 52 9.82 -6.31 -11.99
CA PHE A 52 8.42 -6.51 -11.64
C PHE A 52 7.53 -5.47 -12.32
N LYS A 53 6.58 -5.95 -13.12
CA LYS A 53 5.54 -5.16 -13.77
C LYS A 53 4.21 -5.91 -13.67
N ALA A 54 3.12 -5.16 -13.64
CA ALA A 54 1.74 -5.66 -13.67
C ALA A 54 0.94 -5.03 -14.82
N ASN A 55 1.61 -4.77 -15.96
CA ASN A 55 1.02 -4.20 -17.19
C ASN A 55 0.62 -5.26 -18.22
N TYR A 56 0.27 -6.45 -17.76
CA TYR A 56 -0.16 -7.58 -18.60
C TYR A 56 -1.28 -8.37 -17.92
N ALA A 57 -2.09 -9.07 -18.72
CA ALA A 57 -3.11 -9.95 -18.20
C ALA A 57 -2.50 -11.08 -17.33
N PRO A 58 -3.11 -11.47 -16.20
CA PRO A 58 -4.49 -11.16 -15.82
C PRO A 58 -4.65 -9.97 -14.87
N TYR A 59 -3.62 -9.16 -14.62
CA TYR A 59 -3.76 -7.97 -13.75
C TYR A 59 -4.80 -7.01 -14.33
N GLY A 60 -5.58 -6.38 -13.45
CA GLY A 60 -6.64 -5.45 -13.85
C GLY A 60 -7.90 -6.09 -14.46
N GLN A 61 -8.03 -7.42 -14.45
CA GLN A 61 -9.21 -8.12 -14.98
C GLN A 61 -10.55 -7.75 -14.29
N SER A 62 -10.54 -7.19 -13.10
CA SER A 62 -11.72 -6.76 -12.34
C SER A 62 -12.02 -5.27 -12.54
N PHE A 63 -11.15 -4.50 -13.20
CA PHE A 63 -11.51 -3.15 -13.64
C PHE A 63 -12.63 -3.20 -14.69
N ALA A 64 -13.43 -2.15 -14.77
CA ALA A 64 -14.50 -2.01 -15.75
C ALA A 64 -14.02 -2.14 -17.22
N ARG A 65 -12.75 -1.80 -17.48
CA ARG A 65 -12.12 -1.95 -18.81
C ARG A 65 -11.34 -3.26 -18.99
N HIS A 66 -11.19 -4.05 -17.93
CA HIS A 66 -10.38 -5.27 -17.91
C HIS A 66 -8.92 -5.04 -18.36
N GLU A 67 -8.35 -3.87 -18.02
CA GLU A 67 -7.04 -3.42 -18.49
C GLU A 67 -5.99 -3.46 -17.37
N PRO A 68 -4.78 -3.98 -17.65
CA PRO A 68 -3.70 -3.99 -16.67
C PRO A 68 -3.06 -2.59 -16.54
N THR A 69 -3.38 -1.89 -15.46
CA THR A 69 -2.88 -0.51 -15.23
C THR A 69 -1.48 -0.46 -14.61
N GLY A 70 -0.89 -1.60 -14.23
CA GLY A 70 0.32 -1.64 -13.39
C GLY A 70 0.05 -1.76 -11.89
N ARG A 71 -1.22 -1.88 -11.47
CA ARG A 71 -1.59 -2.28 -10.10
C ARG A 71 -1.42 -3.79 -9.96
N PHE A 72 -0.78 -4.21 -8.87
CA PHE A 72 -0.48 -5.61 -8.61
C PHE A 72 -1.69 -6.32 -7.98
N SER A 73 -2.83 -6.30 -8.67
CA SER A 73 -4.11 -6.88 -8.23
C SER A 73 -4.95 -7.25 -9.45
N ASP A 74 -6.04 -7.99 -9.26
CA ASP A 74 -7.08 -8.11 -10.28
C ASP A 74 -7.81 -6.79 -10.52
N GLY A 75 -7.84 -5.87 -9.56
CA GLY A 75 -8.54 -4.58 -9.69
C GLY A 75 -7.91 -3.50 -8.82
N LYS A 76 -8.75 -2.76 -8.09
CA LYS A 76 -8.30 -1.72 -7.16
C LYS A 76 -7.40 -2.29 -6.06
N ILE A 77 -6.46 -1.46 -5.64
CA ILE A 77 -5.62 -1.66 -4.45
C ILE A 77 -6.10 -0.75 -3.31
N VAL A 78 -5.59 -0.97 -2.09
CA VAL A 78 -6.04 -0.25 -0.88
C VAL A 78 -6.03 1.26 -1.09
N THR A 79 -5.00 1.84 -1.72
CA THR A 79 -4.93 3.30 -1.95
C THR A 79 -6.02 3.84 -2.88
N ASP A 80 -6.49 3.04 -3.85
CA ASP A 80 -7.61 3.45 -4.70
C ASP A 80 -8.91 3.49 -3.90
N ILE A 81 -9.12 2.47 -3.06
CA ILE A 81 -10.32 2.33 -2.22
C ILE A 81 -10.32 3.40 -1.11
N THR A 82 -9.15 3.72 -0.56
CA THR A 82 -8.98 4.86 0.35
C THR A 82 -9.34 6.17 -0.34
N ALA A 83 -8.88 6.40 -1.58
CA ALA A 83 -9.23 7.60 -2.33
C ALA A 83 -10.74 7.71 -2.60
N ASP A 84 -11.41 6.60 -2.96
CA ASP A 84 -12.87 6.56 -3.11
C ASP A 84 -13.56 6.95 -1.78
N THR A 85 -13.11 6.37 -0.66
CA THR A 85 -13.65 6.63 0.68
C THR A 85 -13.46 8.09 1.10
N LEU A 86 -12.37 8.72 0.68
CA LEU A 86 -12.08 10.13 0.94
C LEU A 86 -12.88 11.08 0.04
N GLY A 87 -13.62 10.58 -0.94
CA GLY A 87 -14.46 11.38 -1.85
C GLY A 87 -13.75 11.85 -3.13
N PHE A 88 -12.64 11.22 -3.54
CA PHE A 88 -11.98 11.55 -4.80
C PHE A 88 -12.70 10.92 -6.00
N GLU A 89 -12.87 11.69 -7.07
CA GLU A 89 -13.39 11.20 -8.36
C GLU A 89 -12.28 10.79 -9.34
N SER A 90 -11.03 11.12 -9.01
CA SER A 90 -9.84 10.71 -9.77
C SER A 90 -8.70 10.37 -8.83
N TYR A 91 -7.83 9.47 -9.28
CA TYR A 91 -6.73 8.94 -8.48
C TYR A 91 -5.42 9.67 -8.77
N ALA A 92 -4.56 9.76 -7.76
CA ALA A 92 -3.20 10.25 -7.92
C ALA A 92 -2.47 9.44 -9.01
N PRO A 93 -1.94 10.08 -10.07
CA PRO A 93 -1.30 9.36 -11.17
C PRO A 93 0.06 8.78 -10.73
N PRO A 94 0.55 7.71 -11.41
CA PRO A 94 1.94 7.31 -11.26
C PRO A 94 2.83 8.45 -11.75
N TYR A 95 3.77 8.88 -10.91
CA TYR A 95 4.57 10.08 -11.16
C TYR A 95 5.38 10.03 -12.47
N LEU A 96 5.83 8.86 -12.90
CA LEU A 96 6.54 8.70 -14.18
C LEU A 96 5.62 8.74 -15.41
N SER A 97 4.30 8.73 -15.21
CA SER A 97 3.33 8.81 -16.31
C SER A 97 3.24 10.22 -16.89
N PRO A 98 3.02 10.38 -18.20
CA PRO A 98 2.62 11.65 -18.80
C PRO A 98 1.37 12.26 -18.14
N GLN A 99 0.53 11.44 -17.51
CA GLN A 99 -0.66 11.90 -16.78
C GLN A 99 -0.32 12.68 -15.50
N ALA A 100 0.90 12.53 -14.94
CA ALA A 100 1.38 13.31 -13.80
C ALA A 100 1.80 14.73 -14.23
N SER A 101 0.86 15.47 -14.82
CA SER A 101 1.06 16.82 -15.34
C SER A 101 -0.17 17.70 -15.15
N GLY A 102 0.04 19.02 -15.17
CA GLY A 102 -1.04 20.01 -15.08
C GLY A 102 -1.94 19.81 -13.85
N LYS A 103 -3.26 19.93 -14.05
CA LYS A 103 -4.27 19.84 -12.98
C LYS A 103 -4.34 18.47 -12.30
N ASN A 104 -3.85 17.41 -12.94
CA ASN A 104 -3.83 16.07 -12.34
C ASN A 104 -2.93 16.00 -11.10
N LEU A 105 -1.95 16.91 -10.99
CA LEU A 105 -1.08 17.00 -9.83
C LEU A 105 -1.78 17.56 -8.58
N LEU A 106 -2.95 18.21 -8.74
CA LEU A 106 -3.68 18.84 -7.64
C LEU A 106 -4.25 17.83 -6.65
N VAL A 107 -4.58 16.62 -7.11
CA VAL A 107 -5.11 15.52 -6.27
C VAL A 107 -4.01 14.65 -5.66
N GLY A 108 -2.75 14.95 -5.96
CA GLY A 108 -1.58 14.22 -5.47
C GLY A 108 -0.77 13.54 -6.57
N ALA A 109 0.15 12.67 -6.16
CA ALA A 109 0.95 11.83 -7.03
C ALA A 109 1.35 10.55 -6.28
N ASN A 110 1.54 9.47 -7.03
CA ASN A 110 2.03 8.21 -6.52
C ASN A 110 3.48 7.98 -6.97
N PHE A 111 4.39 7.86 -6.01
CA PHE A 111 5.82 7.63 -6.25
C PHE A 111 6.24 6.17 -6.03
N ALA A 112 5.31 5.31 -5.60
CA ALA A 112 5.60 3.93 -5.28
C ALA A 112 6.06 3.13 -6.50
N SER A 113 6.84 2.09 -6.26
CA SER A 113 7.45 1.27 -7.32
C SER A 113 7.57 -0.16 -6.84
N ALA A 114 7.08 -1.12 -7.62
CA ALA A 114 7.22 -2.52 -7.26
C ALA A 114 8.68 -2.93 -7.04
N ALA A 115 8.91 -3.69 -5.95
CA ALA A 115 10.21 -4.01 -5.34
C ALA A 115 10.96 -2.86 -4.66
N SER A 116 10.37 -1.66 -4.58
CA SER A 116 10.87 -0.69 -3.60
C SER A 116 10.75 -1.25 -2.18
N SER A 117 11.58 -0.76 -1.29
CA SER A 117 11.79 -1.29 0.06
C SER A 117 12.44 -0.19 0.92
N TYR A 118 12.46 -0.35 2.24
CA TYR A 118 13.16 0.62 3.08
C TYR A 118 14.65 0.61 2.77
N HIS A 119 15.24 -0.57 2.56
CA HIS A 119 16.63 -0.66 2.15
C HIS A 119 16.77 -0.50 0.63
N ASP A 120 17.37 0.61 0.18
CA ASP A 120 17.51 0.93 -1.25
C ASP A 120 18.20 -0.18 -2.07
N ASP A 121 19.18 -0.88 -1.50
CA ASP A 121 19.83 -2.02 -2.18
C ASP A 121 18.82 -3.10 -2.61
N THR A 122 17.74 -3.30 -1.85
CA THR A 122 16.68 -4.24 -2.22
C THR A 122 16.02 -3.81 -3.53
N ALA A 123 15.65 -2.54 -3.65
CA ALA A 123 15.05 -1.99 -4.87
C ALA A 123 16.03 -2.00 -6.06
N ALA A 124 17.31 -1.70 -5.80
CA ALA A 124 18.36 -1.67 -6.82
C ALA A 124 18.58 -3.04 -7.49
N MET A 125 18.42 -4.15 -6.75
CA MET A 125 18.51 -5.51 -7.31
C MET A 125 17.45 -5.81 -8.39
N TYR A 126 16.37 -5.02 -8.44
CA TYR A 126 15.24 -5.25 -9.35
C TYR A 126 15.01 -4.09 -10.33
N ASP A 127 15.97 -3.18 -10.47
CA ASP A 127 15.85 -1.95 -11.29
C ASP A 127 14.57 -1.15 -10.95
N ALA A 128 14.17 -1.14 -9.67
CA ALA A 128 13.01 -0.40 -9.16
C ALA A 128 13.40 0.99 -8.66
N ILE A 129 12.42 1.87 -8.47
CA ILE A 129 12.64 3.19 -7.85
C ILE A 129 12.88 3.00 -6.35
N THR A 130 14.07 3.36 -5.89
CA THR A 130 14.46 3.30 -4.48
C THR A 130 13.65 4.29 -3.63
N LEU A 131 13.49 4.05 -2.33
CA LEU A 131 12.71 4.95 -1.46
C LEU A 131 13.33 6.36 -1.43
N THR A 132 14.67 6.44 -1.49
CA THR A 132 15.38 7.71 -1.67
C THR A 132 15.00 8.41 -2.97
N GLN A 133 14.95 7.69 -4.10
CA GLN A 133 14.58 8.27 -5.39
C GLN A 133 13.11 8.72 -5.42
N GLN A 134 12.20 8.01 -4.73
CA GLN A 134 10.82 8.45 -4.57
C GLN A 134 10.73 9.81 -3.85
N LEU A 135 11.57 10.04 -2.84
CA LEU A 135 11.65 11.33 -2.15
C LEU A 135 12.15 12.45 -3.07
N GLU A 136 13.13 12.17 -3.94
CA GLU A 136 13.61 13.16 -4.91
C GLU A 136 12.54 13.52 -5.94
N TYR A 137 11.79 12.53 -6.43
CA TYR A 137 10.61 12.77 -7.27
C TYR A 137 9.54 13.58 -6.56
N TYR A 138 9.35 13.38 -5.26
CA TYR A 138 8.44 14.20 -4.47
C TYR A 138 8.88 15.67 -4.39
N LYS A 139 10.17 15.96 -4.22
CA LYS A 139 10.67 17.35 -4.25
C LYS A 139 10.44 18.00 -5.61
N GLU A 140 10.63 17.26 -6.69
CA GLU A 140 10.32 17.74 -8.04
C GLU A 140 8.81 17.99 -8.20
N TYR A 141 7.97 17.07 -7.72
CA TYR A 141 6.51 17.24 -7.68
C TYR A 141 6.09 18.51 -6.94
N GLN A 142 6.69 18.85 -5.80
CA GLN A 142 6.35 20.08 -5.07
C GLN A 142 6.57 21.33 -5.94
N SER A 143 7.63 21.33 -6.76
CA SER A 143 7.91 22.41 -7.70
C SER A 143 6.88 22.47 -8.85
N LYS A 144 6.53 21.31 -9.42
CA LYS A 144 5.49 21.20 -10.46
C LYS A 144 4.12 21.63 -9.93
N LEU A 145 3.76 21.21 -8.71
CA LEU A 145 2.51 21.59 -8.05
C LEU A 145 2.47 23.11 -7.82
N ALA A 146 3.56 23.72 -7.36
CA ALA A 146 3.63 25.17 -7.18
C ALA A 146 3.49 25.94 -8.49
N ALA A 147 3.97 25.39 -9.62
CA ALA A 147 3.78 26.00 -10.94
C ALA A 147 2.32 25.94 -11.42
N VAL A 148 1.58 24.88 -11.05
CA VAL A 148 0.17 24.69 -11.45
C VAL A 148 -0.80 25.45 -10.52
N ALA A 149 -0.61 25.33 -9.20
CA ALA A 149 -1.54 25.85 -8.20
C ALA A 149 -1.16 27.26 -7.67
N GLY A 150 0.09 27.68 -7.88
CA GLY A 150 0.69 28.79 -7.16
C GLY A 150 1.25 28.37 -5.80
N ARG A 151 2.27 29.10 -5.31
CA ARG A 151 3.06 28.71 -4.12
C ARG A 151 2.23 28.57 -2.84
N ALA A 152 1.28 29.49 -2.61
CA ALA A 152 0.44 29.49 -1.42
C ALA A 152 -0.53 28.29 -1.40
N ALA A 153 -1.24 28.07 -2.52
CA ALA A 153 -2.15 26.93 -2.65
C ALA A 153 -1.41 25.59 -2.61
N ALA A 154 -0.26 25.47 -3.27
CA ALA A 154 0.57 24.27 -3.21
C ALA A 154 1.00 23.95 -1.76
N ARG A 155 1.41 24.96 -0.98
CA ARG A 155 1.72 24.75 0.45
C ARG A 155 0.51 24.27 1.24
N SER A 156 -0.66 24.83 0.99
CA SER A 156 -1.91 24.40 1.61
C SER A 156 -2.24 22.95 1.26
N ILE A 157 -2.15 22.57 -0.02
CA ILE A 157 -2.37 21.19 -0.50
C ILE A 157 -1.40 20.24 0.20
N LEU A 158 -0.11 20.54 0.20
CA LEU A 158 0.92 19.65 0.77
C LEU A 158 0.75 19.48 2.28
N SER A 159 0.50 20.55 3.03
CA SER A 159 0.21 20.44 4.48
C SER A 159 -1.13 19.76 4.77
N GLY A 160 -2.08 19.86 3.84
CA GLY A 160 -3.40 19.25 3.92
C GLY A 160 -3.43 17.77 3.55
N ALA A 161 -2.51 17.32 2.69
CA ALA A 161 -2.53 16.02 2.04
C ALA A 161 -2.40 14.86 3.05
N LEU A 162 -2.99 13.72 2.67
CA LEU A 162 -2.72 12.44 3.30
C LEU A 162 -1.52 11.78 2.62
N TYR A 163 -0.48 11.48 3.39
CA TYR A 163 0.70 10.78 2.94
C TYR A 163 0.57 9.30 3.32
N VAL A 164 0.71 8.40 2.35
CA VAL A 164 0.66 6.95 2.59
C VAL A 164 2.04 6.36 2.32
N VAL A 165 2.61 5.66 3.30
CA VAL A 165 3.89 4.97 3.19
C VAL A 165 3.66 3.48 3.39
N SER A 166 3.86 2.67 2.36
CA SER A 166 3.68 1.22 2.43
C SER A 166 4.83 0.47 1.78
N THR A 167 5.76 -0.04 2.59
CA THR A 167 6.92 -0.77 2.10
C THR A 167 7.54 -1.69 3.16
N GLY A 168 8.51 -2.51 2.77
CA GLY A 168 9.29 -3.37 3.67
C GLY A 168 9.07 -4.86 3.49
N THR A 169 8.02 -5.30 2.79
CA THR A 169 7.82 -6.72 2.47
C THR A 169 8.94 -7.26 1.59
N GLY A 170 9.43 -6.43 0.64
CA GLY A 170 10.56 -6.74 -0.23
C GLY A 170 11.87 -6.96 0.53
N ASP A 171 12.16 -6.14 1.55
CA ASP A 171 13.36 -6.28 2.40
C ASP A 171 13.50 -7.70 2.97
N PHE A 172 12.38 -8.34 3.31
CA PHE A 172 12.37 -9.72 3.78
C PHE A 172 12.35 -10.75 2.66
N LEU A 173 11.29 -10.75 1.83
CA LEU A 173 11.07 -11.82 0.85
C LEU A 173 12.04 -11.77 -0.33
N GLN A 174 12.36 -10.57 -0.79
CA GLN A 174 13.18 -10.33 -1.96
C GLN A 174 14.67 -10.17 -1.62
N ASN A 175 15.03 -10.04 -0.34
CA ASN A 175 16.43 -9.91 0.08
C ASN A 175 16.79 -10.78 1.29
N TYR A 176 16.43 -10.37 2.50
CA TYR A 176 16.97 -10.90 3.76
C TYR A 176 16.89 -12.42 3.92
N TYR A 177 15.77 -13.06 3.58
CA TYR A 177 15.59 -14.51 3.80
C TYR A 177 16.46 -15.40 2.90
N HIS A 178 17.07 -14.86 1.86
CA HIS A 178 17.93 -15.63 0.97
C HIS A 178 19.27 -14.96 0.66
N ASN A 179 19.51 -13.76 1.19
CA ASN A 179 20.80 -13.11 1.21
C ASN A 179 21.57 -13.53 2.46
N ALA A 180 22.41 -14.56 2.32
CA ALA A 180 23.19 -15.11 3.42
C ALA A 180 24.21 -14.10 3.97
N SER A 181 24.69 -13.16 3.16
CA SER A 181 25.60 -12.11 3.62
C SER A 181 24.88 -11.12 4.53
N LEU A 182 23.65 -10.72 4.18
CA LEU A 182 22.84 -9.81 4.98
C LEU A 182 22.38 -10.45 6.31
N SER A 183 21.84 -11.67 6.25
CA SER A 183 21.35 -12.40 7.42
C SER A 183 22.44 -12.90 8.37
N ARG A 184 23.70 -13.05 7.92
CA ARG A 184 24.85 -13.25 8.82
C ARG A 184 25.28 -11.98 9.53
N ARG A 185 25.11 -10.81 8.89
CA ARG A 185 25.51 -9.51 9.44
C ARG A 185 24.49 -8.98 10.44
N TYR A 186 23.20 -9.17 10.16
CA TYR A 186 22.11 -8.72 11.00
C TYR A 186 21.22 -9.90 11.37
N ASP A 187 21.03 -10.12 12.67
CA ASP A 187 19.88 -10.90 13.13
C ASP A 187 18.58 -10.13 12.85
N VAL A 188 17.44 -10.81 13.00
CA VAL A 188 16.12 -10.24 12.67
C VAL A 188 15.84 -8.97 13.47
N ALA A 189 16.20 -8.93 14.76
CA ALA A 189 15.91 -7.78 15.61
C ALA A 189 16.73 -6.55 15.20
N ARG A 190 18.01 -6.75 14.84
CA ARG A 190 18.88 -5.68 14.32
C ARG A 190 18.44 -5.24 12.92
N TYR A 191 18.05 -6.17 12.06
CA TYR A 191 17.57 -5.85 10.72
C TYR A 191 16.27 -5.04 10.78
N CYS A 192 15.30 -5.44 11.61
CA CYS A 192 14.11 -4.63 11.87
C CYS A 192 14.46 -3.24 12.41
N GLY A 193 15.48 -3.15 13.29
CA GLY A 193 15.99 -1.86 13.78
C GLY A 193 16.53 -0.96 12.67
N LEU A 194 17.28 -1.53 11.72
CA LEU A 194 17.78 -0.81 10.55
C LEU A 194 16.63 -0.26 9.69
N LEU A 195 15.67 -1.11 9.32
CA LEU A 195 14.54 -0.70 8.46
C LEU A 195 13.69 0.39 9.12
N ILE A 196 13.43 0.25 10.43
CA ILE A 196 12.67 1.25 11.20
C ILE A 196 13.44 2.57 11.35
N GLY A 197 14.77 2.52 11.49
CA GLY A 197 15.60 3.72 11.44
C GLY A 197 15.45 4.47 10.11
N ILE A 198 15.48 3.74 9.00
CA ILE A 198 15.26 4.33 7.66
C ILE A 198 13.86 4.94 7.55
N PHE A 199 12.82 4.25 8.03
CA PHE A 199 11.47 4.80 8.08
C PHE A 199 11.40 6.10 8.90
N SER A 200 11.97 6.11 10.11
CA SER A 200 12.00 7.30 10.97
C SER A 200 12.63 8.49 10.25
N ASP A 201 13.79 8.28 9.61
CA ASP A 201 14.49 9.33 8.85
C ASP A 201 13.67 9.80 7.64
N PHE A 202 12.99 8.88 6.97
CA PHE A 202 12.11 9.21 5.85
C PHE A 202 10.90 10.04 6.29
N ALA A 203 10.24 9.67 7.39
CA ALA A 203 9.14 10.43 7.98
C ALA A 203 9.59 11.84 8.42
N ASP A 204 10.76 11.96 9.04
CA ASP A 204 11.37 13.26 9.40
C ASP A 204 11.61 14.14 8.16
N LYS A 205 12.07 13.54 7.05
CA LYS A 205 12.27 14.26 5.79
C LYS A 205 10.95 14.71 5.18
N LEU A 206 9.92 13.85 5.15
CA LEU A 206 8.59 14.23 4.69
C LEU A 206 8.02 15.39 5.52
N TYR A 207 8.15 15.32 6.84
CA TYR A 207 7.71 16.38 7.76
C TYR A 207 8.41 17.72 7.46
N LYS A 208 9.74 17.70 7.28
CA LYS A 208 10.54 18.88 6.88
C LYS A 208 10.13 19.45 5.52
N LEU A 209 9.62 18.59 4.63
CA LEU A 209 9.08 18.99 3.33
C LEU A 209 7.61 19.44 3.39
N GLY A 210 6.99 19.46 4.57
CA GLY A 210 5.66 20.01 4.78
C GLY A 210 4.55 18.98 5.03
N ALA A 211 4.86 17.69 5.06
CA ALA A 211 3.87 16.67 5.42
C ALA A 211 3.37 16.85 6.86
N ARG A 212 2.07 16.68 7.07
CA ARG A 212 1.44 16.76 8.42
C ARG A 212 0.55 15.59 8.77
N ARG A 213 0.17 14.77 7.79
CA ARG A 213 -0.69 13.59 7.98
C ARG A 213 -0.03 12.39 7.31
N ILE A 214 0.57 11.50 8.10
CA ILE A 214 1.30 10.33 7.58
C ILE A 214 0.62 9.05 8.07
N GLY A 215 0.10 8.26 7.15
CA GLY A 215 -0.27 6.87 7.38
C GLY A 215 0.87 5.95 6.95
N VAL A 216 1.35 5.10 7.85
CA VAL A 216 2.35 4.06 7.54
C VAL A 216 1.74 2.69 7.74
N THR A 217 1.92 1.77 6.79
CA THR A 217 1.40 0.40 6.94
C THR A 217 2.27 -0.42 7.89
N SER A 218 1.64 -1.30 8.66
CA SER A 218 2.37 -2.35 9.39
C SER A 218 2.98 -3.37 8.41
N MET A 219 3.93 -4.18 8.84
CA MET A 219 4.33 -5.38 8.11
C MET A 219 3.17 -6.38 8.07
N PRO A 220 2.81 -7.00 6.92
CA PRO A 220 1.77 -8.01 6.86
C PRO A 220 2.22 -9.32 7.56
N PRO A 221 1.33 -10.30 7.79
CA PRO A 221 1.72 -11.63 8.24
C PRO A 221 2.56 -12.33 7.16
N LEU A 222 3.87 -12.06 7.15
CA LEU A 222 4.79 -12.51 6.10
C LEU A 222 4.72 -14.02 5.87
N GLY A 223 4.53 -14.81 6.92
CA GLY A 223 4.41 -16.26 6.85
C GLY A 223 3.13 -16.76 6.20
N CYS A 224 2.10 -15.94 6.11
CA CYS A 224 0.82 -16.27 5.48
C CYS A 224 0.75 -15.90 3.99
N LEU A 225 1.75 -15.20 3.45
CA LEU A 225 1.80 -14.90 2.03
C LEU A 225 2.02 -16.20 1.23
N PRO A 226 1.28 -16.46 0.12
CA PRO A 226 1.40 -17.72 -0.62
C PRO A 226 2.82 -18.05 -1.06
N ALA A 227 3.60 -17.05 -1.47
CA ALA A 227 5.01 -17.22 -1.83
C ALA A 227 5.86 -17.65 -0.63
N SER A 228 5.59 -17.13 0.57
CA SER A 228 6.27 -17.53 1.80
C SER A 228 5.96 -18.97 2.18
N ILE A 229 4.69 -19.36 2.13
CA ILE A 229 4.25 -20.75 2.37
C ILE A 229 4.96 -21.68 1.37
N ARG A 230 4.98 -21.30 0.09
CA ARG A 230 5.61 -22.09 -0.97
C ARG A 230 7.13 -22.22 -0.85
N LEU A 231 7.81 -21.19 -0.35
CA LEU A 231 9.28 -21.14 -0.25
C LEU A 231 9.82 -21.69 1.08
N TYR A 232 9.10 -21.43 2.18
CA TYR A 232 9.58 -21.66 3.56
C TYR A 232 8.64 -22.53 4.39
N GLY A 233 7.53 -23.01 3.83
CA GLY A 233 6.58 -23.88 4.53
C GLY A 233 6.98 -25.36 4.55
N GLU A 234 8.08 -25.75 3.90
CA GLU A 234 8.61 -27.13 3.92
C GLU A 234 7.60 -28.22 3.50
N GLY A 235 6.63 -27.85 2.64
CA GLY A 235 5.55 -28.73 2.20
C GLY A 235 4.29 -28.67 3.06
N HIS A 236 4.33 -27.98 4.20
CA HIS A 236 3.14 -27.63 4.96
C HIS A 236 2.39 -26.48 4.29
N GLY A 237 1.06 -26.60 4.20
CA GLY A 237 0.20 -25.58 3.60
C GLY A 237 -0.19 -24.43 4.55
N GLY A 238 0.29 -24.45 5.80
CA GLY A 238 -0.03 -23.43 6.81
C GLY A 238 0.92 -22.23 6.77
N CYS A 239 0.56 -21.17 7.49
CA CYS A 239 1.43 -20.01 7.64
C CYS A 239 2.76 -20.38 8.31
N VAL A 240 3.86 -19.80 7.83
CA VAL A 240 5.20 -20.02 8.36
C VAL A 240 5.40 -19.19 9.63
N ALA A 241 5.23 -19.83 10.79
CA ALA A 241 5.23 -19.15 12.10
C ALA A 241 6.48 -18.29 12.37
N ARG A 242 7.66 -18.71 11.91
CA ARG A 242 8.90 -17.91 12.05
C ARG A 242 8.78 -16.55 11.37
N LEU A 243 8.26 -16.49 10.14
CA LEU A 243 8.19 -15.24 9.39
C LEU A 243 7.13 -14.29 9.95
N ASN A 244 6.06 -14.84 10.54
CA ASN A 244 5.08 -14.02 11.28
C ASN A 244 5.71 -13.39 12.52
N ARG A 245 6.57 -14.11 13.27
CA ARG A 245 7.33 -13.52 14.39
C ARG A 245 8.29 -12.42 13.95
N ASP A 246 8.89 -12.56 12.77
CA ASP A 246 9.75 -11.53 12.17
C ASP A 246 8.92 -10.26 11.88
N ALA A 247 7.73 -10.40 11.28
CA ALA A 247 6.79 -9.30 11.05
C ALA A 247 6.29 -8.64 12.34
N GLU A 248 5.94 -9.43 13.36
CA GLU A 248 5.53 -8.92 14.67
C GLU A 248 6.66 -8.14 15.37
N THR A 249 7.91 -8.56 15.18
CA THR A 249 9.10 -7.85 15.69
C THR A 249 9.27 -6.49 15.02
N PHE A 250 9.06 -6.42 13.71
CA PHE A 250 9.02 -5.15 12.99
C PHE A 250 7.88 -4.25 13.51
N ASN A 251 6.66 -4.79 13.61
CA ASN A 251 5.47 -4.03 14.01
C ASN A 251 5.57 -3.45 15.42
N ARG A 252 6.14 -4.19 16.39
CA ARG A 252 6.41 -3.65 17.73
C ARG A 252 7.37 -2.45 17.70
N LYS A 253 8.39 -2.49 16.85
CA LYS A 253 9.35 -1.38 16.68
C LYS A 253 8.72 -0.20 15.93
N LEU A 254 7.85 -0.47 14.95
CA LEU A 254 7.08 0.56 14.26
C LEU A 254 6.19 1.33 15.24
N ASN A 255 5.43 0.62 16.09
CA ASN A 255 4.59 1.24 17.12
C ASN A 255 5.39 2.20 18.01
N ALA A 256 6.51 1.73 18.56
CA ALA A 256 7.37 2.57 19.40
C ALA A 256 7.93 3.79 18.65
N THR A 257 8.23 3.64 17.36
CA THR A 257 8.80 4.71 16.53
C THR A 257 7.76 5.76 16.14
N VAL A 258 6.53 5.34 15.86
CA VAL A 258 5.41 6.24 15.60
C VAL A 258 5.10 7.10 16.82
N GLU A 259 5.08 6.52 18.02
CA GLU A 259 4.92 7.29 19.26
C GLU A 259 6.07 8.27 19.50
N ALA A 260 7.31 7.86 19.21
CA ALA A 260 8.46 8.76 19.27
C ALA A 260 8.39 9.89 18.22
N LEU A 261 7.86 9.64 17.03
CA LEU A 261 7.65 10.67 15.99
C LEU A 261 6.60 11.68 16.41
N LYS A 262 5.47 11.24 16.98
CA LYS A 262 4.44 12.13 17.56
C LYS A 262 5.02 13.05 18.62
N GLY A 263 5.88 12.52 19.49
CA GLY A 263 6.54 13.32 20.54
C GLY A 263 7.58 14.32 20.02
N ARG A 264 8.17 14.06 18.83
CA ARG A 264 9.19 14.95 18.22
C ARG A 264 8.60 16.09 17.40
N HIS A 265 7.42 15.90 16.82
CA HIS A 265 6.81 16.86 15.88
C HIS A 265 5.39 17.24 16.33
N ALA A 266 5.26 18.41 16.95
CA ALA A 266 4.04 18.82 17.66
C ALA A 266 2.77 18.90 16.79
N ASP A 267 2.90 19.16 15.48
CA ASP A 267 1.79 19.27 14.52
C ASP A 267 1.73 18.09 13.53
N LEU A 268 2.48 17.01 13.77
CA LEU A 268 2.42 15.79 12.97
C LEU A 268 1.31 14.86 13.48
N LYS A 269 0.34 14.59 12.61
CA LYS A 269 -0.57 13.45 12.74
C LYS A 269 0.06 12.26 12.03
N ILE A 270 0.36 11.21 12.77
CA ILE A 270 0.92 9.97 12.22
C ILE A 270 0.20 8.78 12.83
N ALA A 271 -0.24 7.85 11.99
CA ALA A 271 -0.99 6.67 12.39
C ALA A 271 -0.48 5.44 11.64
N ILE A 272 -0.69 4.28 12.27
CA ILE A 272 -0.37 2.98 11.66
C ILE A 272 -1.62 2.44 11.00
N PHE A 273 -1.52 2.14 9.73
CA PHE A 273 -2.52 1.39 8.98
C PHE A 273 -2.22 -0.10 9.16
N ASP A 274 -2.92 -0.73 10.10
CA ASP A 274 -2.72 -2.15 10.41
C ASP A 274 -3.22 -3.04 9.27
N ILE A 275 -2.26 -3.58 8.50
CA ILE A 275 -2.51 -4.66 7.52
C ILE A 275 -2.21 -6.04 8.09
N TYR A 276 -1.59 -6.14 9.28
CA TYR A 276 -1.25 -7.42 9.87
C TYR A 276 -2.50 -8.16 10.32
N THR A 277 -3.31 -7.51 11.17
CA THR A 277 -4.49 -8.10 11.79
C THR A 277 -5.55 -8.52 10.77
N PRO A 278 -6.01 -7.65 9.85
CA PRO A 278 -7.04 -8.04 8.89
C PRO A 278 -6.55 -9.15 7.95
N LEU A 279 -5.32 -9.07 7.42
CA LEU A 279 -4.80 -10.10 6.52
C LEU A 279 -4.56 -11.43 7.26
N ARG A 280 -4.20 -11.39 8.56
CA ARG A 280 -4.09 -12.60 9.38
C ARG A 280 -5.46 -13.24 9.62
N LYS A 281 -6.49 -12.43 9.86
CA LYS A 281 -7.88 -12.90 9.96
C LYS A 281 -8.34 -13.58 8.67
N LEU A 282 -8.05 -12.99 7.51
CA LEU A 282 -8.33 -13.61 6.20
C LEU A 282 -7.58 -14.94 6.01
N ALA A 283 -6.35 -15.05 6.51
CA ALA A 283 -5.57 -16.29 6.43
C ALA A 283 -6.09 -17.41 7.35
N ASP A 284 -6.53 -17.04 8.56
CA ASP A 284 -6.96 -18.00 9.59
C ASP A 284 -8.42 -18.45 9.39
N ALA A 285 -9.32 -17.54 8.97
CA ALA A 285 -10.75 -17.79 8.83
C ALA A 285 -11.35 -17.22 7.51
N PRO A 286 -10.87 -17.65 6.33
CA PRO A 286 -11.29 -17.07 5.04
C PRO A 286 -12.78 -17.21 4.75
N VAL A 287 -13.37 -18.37 5.05
CA VAL A 287 -14.77 -18.68 4.74
C VAL A 287 -15.72 -17.75 5.48
N GLU A 288 -15.41 -17.41 6.74
CA GLU A 288 -16.19 -16.47 7.55
C GLU A 288 -16.16 -15.05 6.99
N GLN A 289 -15.15 -14.71 6.18
CA GLN A 289 -15.00 -13.42 5.54
C GLN A 289 -15.38 -13.45 4.04
N GLY A 290 -15.99 -14.54 3.56
CA GLY A 290 -16.46 -14.66 2.17
C GLY A 290 -15.43 -15.17 1.16
N PHE A 291 -14.26 -15.62 1.62
CA PHE A 291 -13.20 -16.16 0.76
C PHE A 291 -13.17 -17.68 0.79
N ALA A 292 -13.04 -18.30 -0.39
CA ALA A 292 -12.86 -19.74 -0.52
C ALA A 292 -11.39 -20.16 -0.35
N ASN A 293 -10.44 -19.27 -0.65
CA ASN A 293 -9.02 -19.59 -0.63
C ASN A 293 -8.14 -18.46 -0.10
N ALA A 294 -7.35 -18.72 0.94
CA ALA A 294 -6.36 -17.78 1.50
C ALA A 294 -4.91 -18.25 1.48
N ARG A 295 -4.64 -19.45 0.93
CA ARG A 295 -3.30 -20.07 0.94
C ARG A 295 -2.73 -20.23 -0.47
N GLY A 296 -3.61 -20.38 -1.46
CA GLY A 296 -3.29 -20.37 -2.88
C GLY A 296 -3.49 -18.99 -3.50
N THR A 297 -3.27 -18.93 -4.80
CA THR A 297 -3.30 -17.70 -5.59
C THR A 297 -4.35 -17.83 -6.69
N CYS A 298 -5.04 -16.74 -7.04
CA CYS A 298 -6.00 -16.77 -8.15
C CYS A 298 -5.30 -17.02 -9.49
N CYS A 299 -4.18 -16.33 -9.76
CA CYS A 299 -3.37 -16.58 -10.94
C CYS A 299 -2.23 -17.54 -10.62
N ARG A 300 -1.76 -18.28 -11.62
CA ARG A 300 -0.67 -19.22 -11.43
C ARG A 300 0.67 -18.48 -11.26
N THR A 301 1.39 -18.83 -10.21
CA THR A 301 2.73 -18.31 -9.91
C THR A 301 3.77 -19.44 -10.00
N GLY A 302 4.90 -19.29 -9.31
CA GLY A 302 6.00 -20.26 -9.31
C GLY A 302 5.62 -21.69 -8.87
N LYS A 303 6.46 -22.66 -9.25
CA LYS A 303 6.41 -24.04 -8.73
C LYS A 303 7.11 -24.10 -7.35
N ALA A 304 7.12 -25.27 -6.72
CA ALA A 304 7.84 -25.47 -5.46
C ALA A 304 9.28 -24.93 -5.55
N LYS A 305 9.71 -24.18 -4.55
CA LYS A 305 11.07 -23.60 -4.42
C LYS A 305 11.50 -22.55 -5.48
N THR A 306 10.62 -22.06 -6.35
CA THR A 306 11.00 -20.99 -7.32
C THR A 306 10.71 -19.57 -6.80
N ARG A 307 11.56 -18.57 -7.04
CA ARG A 307 11.30 -17.19 -6.57
C ARG A 307 10.44 -16.38 -7.55
N VAL A 308 9.30 -16.94 -7.94
CA VAL A 308 8.33 -16.29 -8.82
C VAL A 308 7.12 -15.88 -7.99
N TYR A 309 6.97 -14.56 -7.82
CA TYR A 309 5.92 -13.94 -7.00
C TYR A 309 4.69 -13.56 -7.82
N LEU A 310 4.91 -13.08 -9.04
CA LEU A 310 3.86 -12.57 -9.92
C LEU A 310 3.14 -13.68 -10.68
N CYS A 311 1.96 -13.34 -11.20
CA CYS A 311 1.27 -14.13 -12.22
C CYS A 311 2.20 -14.44 -13.39
N ASN A 312 2.22 -15.69 -13.84
CA ASN A 312 2.97 -16.08 -15.02
C ASN A 312 2.09 -15.94 -16.27
N PRO A 313 2.39 -14.99 -17.19
CA PRO A 313 1.57 -14.75 -18.38
C PRO A 313 1.61 -15.90 -19.39
N THR A 314 2.62 -16.78 -19.30
CA THR A 314 2.80 -17.91 -20.23
C THR A 314 2.05 -19.18 -19.80
N THR A 315 1.50 -19.21 -18.58
CA THR A 315 0.79 -20.38 -18.08
C THR A 315 -0.69 -20.12 -17.98
N ALA A 316 -1.50 -20.96 -18.64
CA ALA A 316 -2.93 -20.99 -18.40
C ALA A 316 -3.24 -21.37 -16.94
N GLY A 317 -4.30 -20.78 -16.37
CA GLY A 317 -4.79 -21.13 -15.04
C GLY A 317 -5.10 -19.96 -14.10
N THR A 318 -5.65 -18.85 -14.61
CA THR A 318 -6.30 -17.84 -13.75
C THR A 318 -7.62 -18.38 -13.24
N CYS A 319 -7.92 -18.13 -11.97
CA CYS A 319 -9.17 -18.53 -11.34
C CYS A 319 -10.36 -17.82 -12.02
N ARG A 320 -11.53 -18.47 -12.01
CA ARG A 320 -12.77 -17.89 -12.59
C ARG A 320 -13.36 -16.75 -11.76
N ASN A 321 -13.11 -16.74 -10.45
CA ASN A 321 -13.67 -15.76 -9.53
C ASN A 321 -12.57 -15.27 -8.56
N ALA A 322 -11.94 -14.14 -8.90
CA ALA A 322 -10.87 -13.54 -8.10
C ALA A 322 -11.34 -13.09 -6.72
N SER A 323 -12.61 -12.66 -6.60
CA SER A 323 -13.20 -12.26 -5.31
C SER A 323 -13.29 -13.40 -4.30
N SER A 324 -13.19 -14.66 -4.72
CA SER A 324 -13.14 -15.82 -3.81
C SER A 324 -11.75 -16.13 -3.27
N TYR A 325 -10.70 -15.43 -3.73
CA TYR A 325 -9.32 -15.61 -3.31
C TYR A 325 -8.85 -14.39 -2.52
N VAL A 326 -8.16 -14.60 -1.40
CA VAL A 326 -7.53 -13.51 -0.65
C VAL A 326 -6.36 -12.94 -1.46
N PHE A 327 -5.59 -13.79 -2.12
CA PHE A 327 -4.41 -13.40 -2.88
C PHE A 327 -4.62 -13.58 -4.38
N PHE A 328 -4.35 -12.51 -5.14
CA PHE A 328 -4.39 -12.57 -6.59
C PHE A 328 -3.17 -13.34 -7.13
N ASP A 329 -1.97 -12.97 -6.65
CA ASP A 329 -0.71 -13.66 -6.94
C ASP A 329 0.01 -14.14 -5.66
N GLY A 330 1.32 -14.39 -5.72
CA GLY A 330 2.09 -14.97 -4.63
C GLY A 330 2.26 -14.07 -3.41
N VAL A 331 2.00 -12.77 -3.52
CA VAL A 331 2.20 -11.81 -2.43
C VAL A 331 1.11 -10.74 -2.37
N HIS A 332 0.43 -10.45 -3.47
CA HIS A 332 -0.52 -9.35 -3.55
C HIS A 332 -1.97 -9.81 -3.34
N PRO A 333 -2.74 -9.09 -2.51
CA PRO A 333 -4.16 -9.36 -2.31
C PRO A 333 -5.00 -9.11 -3.55
N SER A 334 -6.15 -9.79 -3.66
CA SER A 334 -7.18 -9.47 -4.64
C SER A 334 -7.86 -8.14 -4.31
N GLU A 335 -8.59 -7.55 -5.25
CA GLU A 335 -9.43 -6.36 -5.02
C GLU A 335 -10.39 -6.59 -3.85
N ALA A 336 -11.03 -7.76 -3.76
CA ALA A 336 -11.94 -8.08 -2.66
C ALA A 336 -11.23 -8.08 -1.29
N ALA A 337 -10.02 -8.61 -1.22
CA ALA A 337 -9.22 -8.55 0.01
C ALA A 337 -8.70 -7.12 0.29
N ASN A 338 -8.40 -6.33 -0.75
CA ASN A 338 -8.04 -4.92 -0.59
C ASN A 338 -9.21 -4.10 -0.04
N VAL A 339 -10.46 -4.38 -0.43
CA VAL A 339 -11.65 -3.75 0.17
C VAL A 339 -11.73 -4.06 1.66
N PHE A 340 -11.61 -5.34 2.04
CA PHE A 340 -11.63 -5.76 3.43
C PHE A 340 -10.53 -5.07 4.28
N MET A 341 -9.32 -4.96 3.73
CA MET A 341 -8.21 -4.27 4.40
C MET A 341 -8.46 -2.76 4.50
N ALA A 342 -8.94 -2.11 3.44
CA ALA A 342 -9.23 -0.67 3.45
C ALA A 342 -10.31 -0.32 4.49
N GLU A 343 -11.37 -1.12 4.58
CA GLU A 343 -12.43 -0.97 5.60
C GLU A 343 -11.86 -1.08 7.02
N SER A 344 -10.90 -1.98 7.23
CA SER A 344 -10.24 -2.18 8.53
C SER A 344 -9.34 -1.00 8.94
N MET A 345 -9.01 -0.09 8.02
CA MET A 345 -8.15 1.08 8.27
C MET A 345 -8.91 2.38 8.54
N VAL A 346 -10.23 2.38 8.39
CA VAL A 346 -11.04 3.60 8.46
C VAL A 346 -10.84 4.34 9.78
N GLU A 347 -10.79 3.64 10.91
CA GLU A 347 -10.57 4.26 12.24
C GLU A 347 -9.22 4.99 12.33
N ALA A 348 -8.13 4.35 11.91
CA ALA A 348 -6.81 4.99 11.84
C ALA A 348 -6.79 6.16 10.84
N GLY A 349 -7.58 6.06 9.76
CA GLY A 349 -7.76 7.13 8.79
C GLY A 349 -8.44 8.37 9.38
N ILE A 350 -9.45 8.18 10.25
CA ILE A 350 -10.17 9.27 10.93
C ILE A 350 -9.18 10.15 11.71
N GLU A 351 -8.25 9.54 12.48
CA GLU A 351 -7.24 10.27 13.24
C GLU A 351 -6.38 11.21 12.39
N LEU A 352 -6.18 10.87 11.11
CA LEU A 352 -5.38 11.68 10.19
C LEU A 352 -6.19 12.80 9.53
N VAL A 353 -7.48 12.59 9.26
CA VAL A 353 -8.29 13.53 8.48
C VAL A 353 -9.12 14.50 9.31
N THR A 354 -9.37 14.20 10.59
CA THR A 354 -10.02 15.12 11.56
C THR A 354 -8.98 15.88 12.35
#